data_AF-A0A7S0F9W4-F1
#
_entry.id   AF-A0A7S0F9W4-F1
#
_cell.length_a   1.000
_cell.length_b   1.000
_cell.length_c   1.000
_cell.angle_alpha   90.00
_cell.angle_beta   90.00
_cell.angle_gamma   90.00
#
_symmetry.space_group_name_H-M   'P 1'
#
loop_
_entity.id
_entity.type
_entity.pdbx_description
1 polymer ?
#
loop_
_entity_poly.entity_id
_entity_poly.type
_entity_poly.pdbx_seq_one_letter_code
_entity_poly.pdbx_strand_id
1 'polypeptide(L)'
;MVPQGDAVFQSALENLLRRFPGVDPDTIEEVLRKHSGHAGRTATELRKLCPQKPVTPPPAKLAPNTPARQREEATAARRAREELDARRAREEAQARGEARAKREAERKAREEEERRAREEAERAAREEEAERKAKEQAARRAQEQAEQRAREEARQRA
;
A
#
# COMPACT_ATOMS: atom_id res chain seq x y z
N MET A 1 -60.11 -1.27 9.94
CA MET A 1 -60.09 -1.89 8.60
C MET A 1 -59.50 -0.86 7.67
N VAL A 2 -58.18 -0.88 7.46
CA VAL A 2 -57.48 0.11 6.62
C VAL A 2 -57.47 -0.45 5.19
N PRO A 3 -58.13 0.17 4.20
CA PRO A 3 -58.14 -0.36 2.85
C PRO A 3 -56.74 -0.27 2.25
N GLN A 4 -56.06 -1.42 2.18
CA GLN A 4 -54.86 -1.62 1.37
C GLN A 4 -55.28 -1.58 -0.11
N GLY A 5 -55.16 -0.42 -0.75
CA GLY A 5 -55.61 -0.26 -2.15
C GLY A 5 -54.84 0.73 -3.04
N ASP A 6 -54.02 1.65 -2.52
CA ASP A 6 -53.60 2.83 -3.31
C ASP A 6 -52.11 3.19 -3.23
N ALA A 7 -51.19 2.22 -3.09
CA ALA A 7 -49.74 2.51 -3.12
C ALA A 7 -49.27 3.17 -4.43
N VAL A 8 -50.03 3.02 -5.53
CA VAL A 8 -49.69 3.57 -6.85
C VAL A 8 -49.86 5.09 -6.92
N PHE A 9 -50.69 5.68 -6.07
CA PHE A 9 -51.00 7.11 -6.10
C PHE A 9 -50.64 7.88 -4.82
N GLN A 10 -50.03 7.21 -3.82
CA GLN A 10 -49.55 7.85 -2.59
C GLN A 10 -48.62 9.04 -2.87
N SER A 11 -47.68 8.89 -3.81
CA SER A 11 -46.77 9.98 -4.18
C SER A 11 -47.50 11.19 -4.82
N ALA A 12 -48.58 10.92 -5.56
CA ALA A 12 -49.43 11.97 -6.14
C ALA A 12 -50.29 12.65 -5.06
N LEU A 13 -50.84 11.87 -4.13
CA LEU A 13 -51.63 12.36 -2.99
C LEU A 13 -50.81 13.27 -2.09
N GLU A 14 -49.60 12.85 -1.68
CA GLU A 14 -48.70 13.67 -0.84
C GLU A 14 -48.33 15.00 -1.52
N ASN A 15 -48.11 14.99 -2.83
CA ASN A 15 -47.81 16.19 -3.60
C ASN A 15 -49.00 17.15 -3.66
N LEU A 16 -50.22 16.61 -3.82
CA LEU A 16 -51.45 17.40 -3.84
C LEU A 16 -51.81 17.95 -2.46
N LEU A 17 -51.66 17.17 -1.38
CA LEU A 17 -51.84 17.63 0.00
C LEU A 17 -50.92 18.80 0.35
N ARG A 18 -49.66 18.74 -0.10
CA ARG A 18 -48.70 19.85 0.05
C ARG A 18 -49.11 21.11 -0.72
N ARG A 19 -49.76 20.96 -1.88
CA ARG A 19 -50.19 22.07 -2.73
C ARG A 19 -51.54 22.66 -2.31
N PHE A 20 -52.40 21.86 -1.69
CA PHE A 20 -53.76 22.22 -1.28
C PHE A 20 -53.98 21.85 0.20
N PRO A 21 -53.29 22.52 1.15
CA PRO A 21 -53.39 22.18 2.58
C PRO A 21 -54.78 22.49 3.20
N GLY A 22 -55.66 23.16 2.46
CA GLY A 22 -57.03 23.48 2.90
C GLY A 22 -58.09 22.51 2.36
N VAL A 23 -57.72 21.45 1.65
CA VAL A 23 -58.64 20.43 1.14
C VAL A 23 -58.42 19.13 1.91
N ASP A 24 -59.51 18.52 2.38
CA ASP A 24 -59.46 17.27 3.12
C ASP A 24 -58.82 16.12 2.31
N PRO A 25 -58.00 15.28 2.95
CA PRO A 25 -57.29 14.18 2.28
C PRO A 25 -58.22 13.21 1.57
N ASP A 26 -59.35 12.84 2.17
CA ASP A 26 -60.38 12.00 1.56
C ASP A 26 -60.92 12.58 0.25
N THR A 27 -61.08 13.91 0.18
CA THR A 27 -61.57 14.58 -1.03
C THR A 27 -60.53 14.51 -2.15
N ILE A 28 -59.25 14.64 -1.81
CA ILE A 28 -58.16 14.52 -2.79
C ILE A 28 -58.06 13.08 -3.30
N GLU A 29 -58.19 12.09 -2.42
CA GLU A 29 -58.19 10.67 -2.79
C GLU A 29 -59.37 10.32 -3.70
N GLU A 30 -60.56 10.82 -3.41
CA GLU A 30 -61.75 10.60 -4.23
C GLU A 30 -61.57 11.15 -5.65
N VAL A 31 -61.10 12.40 -5.78
CA VAL A 31 -60.87 13.03 -7.08
C VAL A 31 -59.71 12.35 -7.84
N LEU A 32 -58.68 11.90 -7.11
CA LEU A 32 -57.55 11.17 -7.69
C LEU A 32 -57.99 9.81 -8.23
N ARG A 33 -58.84 9.08 -7.50
CA ARG A 33 -59.44 7.82 -7.97
C ARG A 33 -60.37 8.05 -9.16
N LYS A 34 -61.16 9.13 -9.15
CA LYS A 34 -62.02 9.55 -10.28
C LYS A 34 -61.23 9.85 -11.56
N HIS A 35 -59.99 10.34 -11.43
CA HIS A 35 -59.10 10.62 -12.55
C HIS A 35 -58.02 9.56 -12.78
N SER A 36 -58.23 8.32 -12.30
CA SER A 36 -57.30 7.20 -12.50
C SER A 36 -55.86 7.54 -12.09
N GLY A 37 -55.70 8.28 -11.00
CA GLY A 37 -54.40 8.64 -10.43
C GLY A 37 -53.65 9.78 -11.13
N HIS A 38 -54.25 10.43 -12.13
CA HIS A 38 -53.59 11.54 -12.81
C HIS A 38 -53.57 12.80 -11.95
N ALA A 39 -52.42 13.07 -11.31
CA ALA A 39 -52.21 14.22 -10.44
C ALA A 39 -52.51 15.58 -11.13
N GLY A 40 -52.24 15.71 -12.42
CA GLY A 40 -52.48 16.95 -13.17
C GLY A 40 -53.96 17.28 -13.38
N ARG A 41 -54.79 16.27 -13.70
CA ARG A 41 -56.25 16.43 -13.87
C ARG A 41 -56.92 16.69 -12.52
N THR A 42 -56.51 15.93 -11.51
CA THR A 42 -56.91 16.10 -10.11
C THR A 42 -56.61 17.52 -9.60
N ALA A 43 -55.39 18.03 -9.81
CA ALA A 43 -55.02 19.41 -9.46
C ALA A 43 -55.80 20.49 -10.22
N THR A 44 -56.41 20.15 -11.36
CA THR A 44 -57.20 21.10 -12.15
C THR A 44 -58.62 21.21 -11.59
N GLU A 45 -59.22 20.09 -11.19
CA GLU A 45 -60.50 20.08 -10.47
C GLU A 45 -60.39 20.69 -9.07
N LEU A 46 -59.33 20.36 -8.32
CA LEU A 46 -59.10 20.94 -6.99
C LEU A 46 -58.90 22.46 -7.02
N ARG A 47 -58.31 23.02 -8.09
CA ARG A 47 -58.19 24.48 -8.29
C ARG A 47 -59.54 25.17 -8.52
N LYS A 48 -60.53 24.47 -9.07
CA LYS A 48 -61.89 25.02 -9.24
C LYS A 48 -62.63 25.06 -7.91
N LEU A 49 -62.39 24.07 -7.04
CA LEU A 49 -63.00 23.97 -5.71
C LEU A 49 -62.34 24.89 -4.68
N CYS A 50 -61.05 25.23 -4.86
CA CYS A 50 -60.32 26.15 -4.00
C CYS A 50 -59.43 27.09 -4.85
N PRO A 51 -59.81 28.37 -5.05
CA PRO A 51 -59.02 29.34 -5.81
C PRO A 51 -57.87 29.93 -4.95
N GLN A 52 -57.15 29.08 -4.21
CA GLN A 52 -55.96 29.51 -3.48
C GLN A 52 -54.73 29.49 -4.39
N LYS A 53 -53.88 30.51 -4.27
CA LYS A 53 -52.62 30.63 -5.01
C LYS A 53 -51.76 29.38 -4.71
N PRO A 54 -51.33 28.61 -5.73
CA PRO A 54 -50.52 27.44 -5.49
C PRO A 54 -49.21 27.88 -4.85
N VAL A 55 -48.95 27.42 -3.62
CA VAL A 55 -47.65 27.58 -2.99
C VAL A 55 -46.71 26.67 -3.75
N THR A 56 -45.92 27.23 -4.66
CA THR A 56 -44.87 26.48 -5.35
C THR A 56 -43.86 26.03 -4.31
N PRO A 57 -43.66 24.72 -4.06
CA PRO A 57 -42.50 24.32 -3.30
C PRO A 57 -41.24 24.73 -4.09
N PRO A 58 -40.19 25.25 -3.43
CA PRO A 58 -38.91 25.44 -4.08
C PRO A 58 -38.49 24.11 -4.72
N PRO A 59 -37.84 24.12 -5.90
CA PRO A 59 -37.45 22.88 -6.57
C PRO A 59 -36.73 22.00 -5.56
N ALA A 60 -37.29 20.80 -5.34
CA ALA A 60 -36.64 19.78 -4.54
C ALA A 60 -35.20 19.71 -5.02
N LYS A 61 -34.26 19.94 -4.10
CA LYS A 61 -32.82 19.88 -4.35
C LYS A 61 -32.57 18.66 -5.23
N LEU A 62 -32.09 18.92 -6.44
CA LEU A 62 -31.87 17.92 -7.47
C LEU A 62 -31.18 16.69 -6.86
N ALA A 63 -31.64 15.52 -7.29
CA ALA A 63 -31.18 14.21 -6.87
C ALA A 63 -29.65 14.15 -6.69
N PRO A 64 -29.14 13.39 -5.69
CA PRO A 64 -27.72 13.37 -5.31
C PRO A 64 -26.77 12.80 -6.39
N ASN A 65 -27.26 12.48 -7.59
CA ASN A 65 -26.59 11.60 -8.54
C ASN A 65 -26.61 12.17 -9.98
N THR A 66 -26.11 13.39 -10.17
CA THR A 66 -25.86 13.94 -11.51
C THR A 66 -24.58 13.33 -12.11
N PRO A 67 -24.56 13.00 -13.42
CA PRO A 67 -23.41 12.37 -14.08
C PRO A 67 -22.13 13.23 -14.05
N ALA A 68 -22.25 14.55 -13.87
CA ALA A 68 -21.11 15.44 -13.67
C ALA A 68 -20.37 15.15 -12.35
N ARG A 69 -21.11 14.89 -11.27
CA ARG A 69 -20.55 14.57 -9.94
C ARG A 69 -19.88 13.19 -9.94
N GLN A 70 -20.48 12.21 -10.62
CA GLN A 70 -19.88 10.88 -10.79
C GLN A 70 -18.54 10.92 -11.56
N ARG A 71 -18.44 11.77 -12.59
CA ARG A 71 -17.19 11.96 -13.35
C ARG A 71 -16.11 12.63 -12.50
N GLU A 72 -16.49 13.63 -11.71
CA GLU A 72 -15.57 14.28 -10.78
C GLU A 72 -15.06 13.29 -9.72
N GLU A 73 -15.95 12.52 -9.08
CA GLU A 73 -15.57 11.47 -8.12
C GLU A 73 -14.71 10.38 -8.75
N ALA A 74 -15.00 9.96 -9.98
CA ALA A 74 -14.16 8.98 -10.68
C ALA A 74 -12.75 9.52 -10.97
N THR A 75 -12.61 10.80 -11.33
CA THR A 75 -11.29 11.42 -11.54
C THR A 75 -10.55 11.63 -10.22
N ALA A 76 -11.24 12.00 -9.14
CA ALA A 76 -10.66 12.09 -7.81
C ALA A 76 -10.19 10.72 -7.30
N ALA A 77 -10.99 9.68 -7.50
CA ALA A 77 -10.63 8.31 -7.14
C ALA A 77 -9.41 7.80 -7.94
N ARG A 78 -9.31 8.14 -9.24
CA ARG A 78 -8.14 7.80 -10.06
C ARG A 78 -6.88 8.53 -9.56
N ARG A 79 -6.98 9.82 -9.23
CA ARG A 79 -5.87 10.60 -8.67
C ARG A 79 -5.42 10.06 -7.31
N ALA A 80 -6.37 9.69 -6.45
CA ALA A 80 -6.05 9.10 -5.14
C ALA A 80 -5.32 7.76 -5.29
N ARG A 81 -5.73 6.91 -6.23
CA ARG A 81 -5.02 5.65 -6.52
C ARG A 81 -3.61 5.89 -7.04
N GLU A 82 -3.44 6.84 -7.98
CA GLU A 82 -2.14 7.21 -8.52
C GLU A 82 -1.20 7.77 -7.44
N GLU A 83 -1.72 8.59 -6.51
CA GLU A 83 -0.94 9.09 -5.39
C GLU A 83 -0.52 7.97 -4.43
N LEU A 84 -1.40 7.01 -4.15
CA LEU A 84 -1.07 5.84 -3.33
C LEU A 84 0.01 4.96 -3.99
N ASP A 85 -0.10 4.70 -5.29
CA ASP A 85 0.92 3.98 -6.05
C ASP A 85 2.25 4.74 -6.06
N ALA A 86 2.22 6.06 -6.24
CA ALA A 86 3.42 6.90 -6.18
C ALA A 86 4.08 6.87 -4.79
N ARG A 87 3.29 6.87 -3.70
CA ARG A 87 3.81 6.74 -2.33
C ARG A 87 4.43 5.36 -2.11
N ARG A 88 3.77 4.29 -2.57
CA ARG A 88 4.28 2.93 -2.49
C ARG A 88 5.59 2.75 -3.27
N ALA A 89 5.67 3.31 -4.47
CA ALA A 89 6.89 3.27 -5.29
C ALA A 89 8.06 3.99 -4.61
N ARG A 90 7.82 5.12 -3.93
CA ARG A 90 8.84 5.83 -3.15
C ARG A 90 9.30 5.03 -1.94
N GLU A 91 8.36 4.46 -1.20
CA GLU A 91 8.67 3.62 -0.04
C GLU A 91 9.47 2.37 -0.46
N GLU A 92 9.08 1.72 -1.55
CA GLU A 92 9.81 0.57 -2.07
C GLU A 92 11.22 0.95 -2.55
N ALA A 93 11.37 2.11 -3.22
CA ALA A 93 12.68 2.62 -3.62
C ALA A 93 13.57 2.92 -2.40
N GLN A 94 13.01 3.51 -1.35
CA GLN A 94 13.73 3.78 -0.10
C GLN A 94 14.13 2.48 0.59
N ALA A 95 13.19 1.54 0.77
CA ALA A 95 13.45 0.25 1.39
C ALA A 95 14.52 -0.56 0.63
N ARG A 96 14.48 -0.53 -0.71
CA ARG A 96 15.53 -1.14 -1.54
C ARG A 96 16.88 -0.47 -1.35
N GLY A 97 16.92 0.85 -1.24
CA GLY A 97 18.14 1.62 -0.96
C GLY A 97 18.76 1.24 0.39
N GLU A 98 17.94 1.23 1.45
CA GLU A 98 18.36 0.86 2.80
C GLU A 98 18.82 -0.60 2.89
N ALA A 99 18.08 -1.52 2.29
CA ALA A 99 18.44 -2.94 2.23
C ALA A 99 19.77 -3.15 1.49
N ARG A 100 19.99 -2.43 0.38
CA ARG A 100 21.24 -2.48 -0.38
C ARG A 100 22.41 -1.95 0.43
N ALA A 101 22.25 -0.80 1.10
CA ALA A 101 23.29 -0.23 1.95
C ALA A 101 23.68 -1.19 3.09
N LYS A 102 22.69 -1.78 3.77
CA LYS A 102 22.94 -2.76 4.83
C LYS A 102 23.66 -4.01 4.31
N ARG A 103 23.24 -4.54 3.15
CA ARG A 103 23.87 -5.71 2.54
C ARG A 103 25.30 -5.44 2.07
N GLU A 104 25.58 -4.26 1.51
CA GLU A 104 26.94 -3.87 1.15
C GLU A 104 27.83 -3.71 2.38
N ALA A 105 27.34 -3.09 3.45
CA ALA A 105 28.07 -2.98 4.71
C ALA A 105 28.40 -4.35 5.30
N GLU A 106 27.44 -5.26 5.34
CA GLU A 106 27.66 -6.63 5.84
C GLU A 106 28.65 -7.40 4.96
N ARG A 107 28.53 -7.29 3.63
CA ARG A 107 29.46 -7.93 2.70
C ARG A 107 30.88 -7.42 2.92
N LYS A 108 31.08 -6.10 3.04
CA LYS A 108 32.41 -5.52 3.30
C LYS A 108 33.00 -6.02 4.61
N ALA A 109 32.21 -6.06 5.68
CA ALA A 109 32.67 -6.59 6.96
C ALA A 109 33.13 -8.06 6.85
N ARG A 110 32.34 -8.91 6.18
CA ARG A 110 32.72 -10.31 5.95
C ARG A 110 33.96 -10.47 5.07
N GLU A 111 34.08 -9.67 4.01
CA GLU A 111 35.22 -9.72 3.09
C GLU A 111 36.51 -9.26 3.78
N GLU A 112 36.43 -8.25 4.66
CA GLU A 112 37.57 -7.80 5.45
C GLU A 112 38.00 -8.84 6.49
N GLU A 113 37.05 -9.46 7.20
CA GLU A 113 37.35 -10.57 8.14
C GLU A 113 37.96 -11.77 7.42
N GLU A 114 37.44 -12.16 6.25
CA GLU A 114 38.01 -13.26 5.46
C GLU A 114 39.41 -12.91 4.97
N ARG A 115 39.64 -11.67 4.52
CA ARG A 115 40.96 -11.21 4.10
C ARG A 115 41.96 -11.25 5.26
N ARG A 116 41.55 -10.80 6.46
CA ARG A 116 42.38 -10.85 7.67
C ARG A 116 42.73 -12.29 8.03
N ALA A 117 41.76 -13.21 8.05
CA ALA A 117 41.99 -14.61 8.35
C ALA A 117 42.95 -15.28 7.35
N ARG A 118 42.82 -14.98 6.05
CA ARG A 118 43.75 -15.47 5.03
C ARG A 118 45.15 -14.89 5.19
N GLU A 119 45.27 -13.60 5.46
CA GLU A 119 46.58 -12.95 5.65
C GLU A 119 47.29 -13.49 6.89
N GLU A 120 46.56 -13.72 7.98
CA GLU A 120 47.10 -14.32 9.21
C GLU A 120 47.55 -15.77 8.98
N ALA A 121 46.74 -16.58 8.28
CA ALA A 121 47.11 -17.95 7.92
C ALA A 121 48.35 -17.99 7.01
N GLU A 122 48.47 -17.08 6.03
CA GLU A 122 49.64 -16.98 5.17
C GLU A 122 50.90 -16.58 5.96
N ARG A 123 50.79 -15.61 6.88
CA ARG A 123 51.90 -15.22 7.75
C ARG A 123 52.35 -16.37 8.63
N ALA A 124 51.41 -17.06 9.27
CA ALA A 124 51.72 -18.22 10.11
C ALA A 124 52.44 -19.32 9.31
N ALA A 125 51.99 -19.62 8.08
CA ALA A 125 52.64 -20.60 7.23
C ALA A 125 54.08 -20.19 6.85
N ARG A 126 54.31 -18.91 6.53
CA ARG A 126 55.66 -18.40 6.23
C ARG A 126 56.57 -18.43 7.44
N GLU A 127 56.04 -18.11 8.63
CA GLU A 127 56.80 -18.15 9.87
C GLU A 127 57.20 -19.58 10.23
N GLU A 128 56.27 -20.53 10.11
CA GLU A 128 56.57 -21.95 10.34
C GLU A 128 57.61 -22.49 9.36
N GLU A 129 57.51 -22.12 8.07
CA GLU A 129 58.51 -22.53 7.07
C GLU A 129 59.90 -21.95 7.39
N ALA A 130 59.97 -20.66 7.77
CA ALA A 130 61.21 -20.01 8.16
C ALA A 130 61.83 -20.69 9.40
N GLU A 131 61.01 -21.02 10.41
CA GLU A 131 61.46 -21.72 11.61
C GLU A 131 62.00 -23.12 11.28
N ARG A 132 61.27 -23.90 10.46
CA ARG A 132 61.71 -25.22 10.00
C ARG A 132 63.05 -25.13 9.27
N LYS A 133 63.21 -24.15 8.38
CA LYS A 133 64.45 -23.93 7.64
C LYS A 133 65.63 -23.55 8.54
N ALA A 134 65.38 -22.72 9.56
CA ALA A 134 66.39 -22.38 10.56
C ALA A 134 66.83 -23.62 11.37
N LYS A 135 65.88 -24.45 11.81
CA LYS A 135 66.17 -25.71 12.52
C LYS A 135 66.95 -26.68 11.64
N GLU A 136 66.57 -26.85 10.38
CA GLU A 136 67.29 -27.73 9.44
C GLU A 136 68.73 -27.24 9.21
N GLN A 137 68.93 -25.94 8.99
CA GLN A 137 70.29 -25.41 8.83
C GLN A 137 71.14 -25.59 10.08
N ALA A 138 70.57 -25.38 11.28
CA ALA A 138 71.30 -25.60 12.53
C ALA A 138 71.69 -27.09 12.69
N ALA A 139 70.78 -28.02 12.37
CA ALA A 139 71.05 -29.45 12.42
C ALA A 139 72.13 -29.88 11.41
N ARG A 140 72.06 -29.39 10.16
CA ARG A 140 73.09 -29.67 9.14
C ARG A 140 74.46 -29.17 9.59
N ARG A 141 74.55 -27.93 10.07
CA ARG A 141 75.81 -27.36 10.55
C ARG A 141 76.40 -28.15 11.72
N ALA A 142 75.56 -28.61 12.65
CA ALA A 142 76.01 -29.45 13.76
C ALA A 142 76.56 -30.80 13.29
N GLN A 143 75.89 -31.45 12.33
CA GLN A 143 76.38 -32.70 11.74
C GLN A 143 77.67 -32.51 10.95
N GLU A 144 77.76 -31.48 10.10
CA GLU A 144 78.98 -31.16 9.35
C GLU A 144 80.15 -30.87 10.29
N GLN A 145 79.94 -30.11 11.36
CA GLN A 145 81.00 -29.85 12.34
C GLN A 145 81.43 -31.13 13.09
N ALA A 146 80.49 -32.01 13.46
CA ALA A 146 80.82 -33.27 14.10
C ALA A 146 81.61 -34.19 13.15
N GLU A 147 81.22 -34.26 11.88
CA GLU A 147 81.90 -35.08 10.89
C GLU A 147 83.31 -34.55 10.57
N GLN A 148 83.46 -33.23 10.42
CA GLN A 148 84.76 -32.59 10.22
C GLN A 148 85.70 -32.86 11.40
N ARG A 149 85.22 -32.70 12.64
CA ARG A 149 86.01 -33.01 13.84
C ARG A 149 86.44 -34.48 13.86
N ALA A 150 85.52 -35.41 13.57
CA ALA A 150 85.84 -36.84 13.52
C ALA A 150 86.88 -37.18 12.44
N ARG A 151 86.79 -36.57 11.24
CA ARG A 151 87.78 -36.72 10.17
C ARG A 151 89.14 -36.14 10.56
N GLU A 152 89.16 -34.98 11.22
CA GLU A 152 90.40 -34.32 11.66
C GLU A 152 91.10 -35.12 12.78
N GLU A 153 90.35 -35.61 13.76
CA GLU A 153 90.88 -36.50 14.80
C GLU A 153 91.41 -37.83 14.24
N ALA A 154 90.71 -38.43 13.26
CA ALA A 154 91.19 -39.64 12.59
C ALA A 154 92.50 -39.39 11.82
N ARG A 155 92.65 -38.20 11.22
CA ARG A 155 93.86 -37.81 10.48
C ARG A 155 95.04 -37.49 11.39
N GLN A 156 94.80 -36.95 12.59
CA GLN A 156 95.83 -36.69 13.60
C GLN A 156 96.36 -37.98 14.26
N ARG A 157 95.55 -39.05 14.28
CA ARG A 157 95.91 -40.34 14.90
C ARG A 157 96.55 -41.35 13.93
N ALA A 158 96.61 -41.04 12.64
CA ALA A 158 97.23 -41.85 11.59
C ALA A 158 98.66 -41.38 11.30
#